data_AF-A0A831LHI4-F1
#
_entry.id   AF-A0A831LHI4-F1
#
_cell.length_a   1.000
_cell.length_b   1.000
_cell.length_c   1.000
_cell.angle_alpha   90.00
_cell.angle_beta   90.00
_cell.angle_gamma   90.00
#
_symmetry.space_group_name_H-M   'P 1'
#
loop_
_entity.id
_entity.type
_entity.pdbx_description
1 polymer ?
#
loop_
_entity_poly.entity_id
_entity_poly.type
_entity_poly.pdbx_seq_one_letter_code
_entity_poly.pdbx_strand_id
1 'polypeptide(L)'
;FAFVVMGSEGRSEQTLKTDQDNAIIYADHLDHEQIARLEEFSLALIEGLIEIGVPSCPGGIMAKNAFWRRPLTPWREALERWISTPSPDNIMNFSMFSDLRTLHGDPSLEEQLKAHILRRTREDDVFIARMAANAARFHSPLSIFGNFKREKDGPHKGKIDLKKAGIFTLTEGIKILALEKGRLGGSTPEKIAWLQQQGVFTAQKAGDIDAAFNLLVFLRLRCQTLAIREGREPSNYVDPDKLDRVEKNRLHTALEVVKSFQGFLRSHFQLDLITN
;
A
#
# COMPACT_ATOMS: atom_id res chain seq x y z
N PHE A 1 0.58 -20.08 15.07
CA PHE A 1 1.03 -18.76 14.59
C PHE A 1 0.35 -18.47 13.26
N ALA A 2 0.40 -17.24 12.77
CA ALA A 2 0.01 -16.84 11.43
C ALA A 2 1.19 -16.10 10.79
N PHE A 3 1.66 -16.58 9.65
CA PHE A 3 2.53 -15.82 8.76
C PHE A 3 1.65 -14.97 7.87
N VAL A 4 1.76 -13.65 8.01
CA VAL A 4 0.96 -12.68 7.29
C VAL A 4 1.82 -11.87 6.34
N VAL A 5 1.22 -11.51 5.23
CA VAL A 5 1.80 -10.65 4.21
C VAL A 5 1.03 -9.33 4.18
N MET A 6 1.73 -8.24 3.85
CA MET A 6 1.25 -6.87 3.98
C MET A 6 1.49 -6.10 2.69
N GLY A 7 1.07 -4.84 2.64
CA GLY A 7 1.29 -3.98 1.48
C GLY A 7 0.71 -4.57 0.20
N SER A 8 1.47 -4.48 -0.90
CA SER A 8 1.03 -5.03 -2.18
C SER A 8 0.84 -6.54 -2.16
N GLU A 9 1.58 -7.28 -1.34
CA GLU A 9 1.38 -8.73 -1.19
C GLU A 9 0.09 -9.04 -0.46
N GLY A 10 -0.19 -8.32 0.63
CA GLY A 10 -1.45 -8.36 1.36
C GLY A 10 -2.67 -8.13 0.47
N ARG A 11 -2.56 -7.16 -0.45
CA ARG A 11 -3.60 -6.82 -1.43
C ARG A 11 -3.63 -7.69 -2.70
N SER A 12 -2.69 -8.63 -2.86
CA SER A 12 -2.53 -9.45 -4.09
C SER A 12 -2.25 -8.61 -5.34
N GLU A 13 -1.44 -7.55 -5.21
CA GLU A 13 -1.12 -6.54 -6.22
C GLU A 13 0.39 -6.49 -6.56
N GLN A 14 1.14 -7.55 -6.24
CA GLN A 14 2.57 -7.59 -6.52
C GLN A 14 2.84 -7.55 -8.03
N THR A 15 4.02 -7.04 -8.38
CA THR A 15 4.59 -7.06 -9.72
C THR A 15 6.02 -7.59 -9.65
N LEU A 16 6.76 -7.59 -10.76
CA LEU A 16 8.13 -8.11 -10.83
C LEU A 16 9.13 -7.35 -9.95
N LYS A 17 8.93 -6.04 -9.73
CA LYS A 17 9.62 -5.31 -8.64
C LYS A 17 8.78 -5.41 -7.37
N THR A 18 9.03 -6.44 -6.55
CA THR A 18 8.45 -6.61 -5.22
C THR A 18 9.55 -6.89 -4.20
N ASP A 19 9.41 -6.31 -3.03
CA ASP A 19 10.10 -6.68 -1.80
C ASP A 19 9.18 -7.54 -0.92
N GLN A 20 9.73 -8.01 0.20
CA GLN A 20 9.04 -8.82 1.21
C GLN A 20 8.48 -7.93 2.33
N ASP A 21 7.16 -7.75 2.38
CA ASP A 21 6.49 -7.10 3.51
C ASP A 21 5.69 -8.14 4.30
N ASN A 22 6.27 -8.69 5.37
CA ASN A 22 5.67 -9.79 6.11
C ASN A 22 5.88 -9.73 7.62
N ALA A 23 5.04 -10.44 8.35
CA ALA A 23 5.04 -10.50 9.80
C ALA A 23 4.58 -11.89 10.30
N ILE A 24 4.90 -12.20 11.55
CA ILE A 24 4.34 -13.34 12.27
C ILE A 24 3.54 -12.84 13.47
N ILE A 25 2.31 -13.33 13.57
CA ILE A 25 1.45 -13.19 14.73
C ILE A 25 1.41 -14.55 15.42
N TYR A 26 1.61 -14.62 16.73
CA TYR A 26 1.48 -15.88 17.47
C TYR A 26 0.65 -15.71 18.74
N ALA A 27 0.19 -16.83 19.30
CA ALA A 27 -0.65 -16.81 20.49
C ALA A 27 0.17 -16.38 21.72
N ASP A 28 -0.48 -15.70 22.67
CA ASP A 28 0.19 -15.16 23.86
C ASP A 28 0.76 -16.23 24.82
N HIS A 29 0.34 -17.49 24.67
CA HIS A 29 0.69 -18.59 25.55
C HIS A 29 1.87 -19.44 25.05
N LEU A 30 2.55 -19.03 23.97
CA LEU A 30 3.74 -19.75 23.50
C LEU A 30 4.87 -19.66 24.54
N ASP A 31 5.55 -20.79 24.78
CA ASP A 31 6.73 -20.84 25.64
C ASP A 31 7.99 -20.33 24.91
N HIS A 32 9.09 -20.19 25.66
CA HIS A 32 10.36 -19.69 25.13
C HIS A 32 10.94 -20.55 24.01
N GLU A 33 10.78 -21.89 24.08
CA GLU A 33 11.30 -22.79 23.07
C GLU A 33 10.51 -22.68 21.76
N GLN A 34 9.18 -22.58 21.86
CA GLN A 34 8.30 -22.33 20.73
C GLN A 34 8.56 -20.99 20.07
N ILE A 35 8.82 -19.93 20.86
CA ILE A 35 9.19 -18.61 20.34
C ILE A 35 10.55 -18.67 19.62
N ALA A 36 11.54 -19.37 20.18
CA ALA A 36 12.85 -19.55 19.54
C ALA A 36 12.73 -20.29 18.20
N ARG A 37 11.91 -21.34 18.13
CA ARG A 37 11.63 -22.04 16.86
C ARG A 37 10.95 -21.15 15.81
N LEU A 38 10.07 -20.23 16.23
CA LEU A 38 9.49 -19.24 15.30
C LEU A 38 10.52 -18.23 14.80
N GLU A 39 11.49 -17.87 15.63
CA GLU A 39 12.61 -17.03 15.24
C GLU A 39 13.47 -17.72 14.18
N GLU A 40 13.93 -18.93 14.45
CA GLU A 40 14.71 -19.75 13.51
C GLU A 40 13.96 -19.95 12.19
N PHE A 41 12.67 -20.30 12.26
CA PHE A 41 11.82 -20.40 11.07
C PHE A 41 11.75 -19.09 10.29
N SER A 42 11.58 -17.96 10.97
CA SER A 42 11.51 -16.65 10.30
C SER A 42 12.81 -16.27 9.60
N LEU A 43 13.97 -16.64 10.16
CA LEU A 43 15.26 -16.40 9.52
C LEU A 43 15.40 -17.26 8.26
N ALA A 44 15.16 -18.56 8.38
CA ALA A 44 15.24 -19.50 7.27
C ALA A 44 14.26 -19.14 6.13
N LEU A 45 13.04 -18.72 6.47
CA LEU A 45 12.03 -18.30 5.48
C LEU A 45 12.50 -17.08 4.68
N ILE A 46 13.00 -16.04 5.35
CA ILE A 46 13.42 -14.81 4.67
C ILE A 46 14.68 -15.06 3.83
N GLU A 47 15.61 -15.88 4.32
CA GLU A 47 16.80 -16.30 3.55
C GLU A 47 16.41 -17.10 2.30
N GLY A 48 15.50 -18.07 2.43
CA GLY A 48 15.00 -18.84 1.28
C GLY A 48 14.28 -17.96 0.26
N LEU A 49 13.49 -16.97 0.70
CA LEU A 49 12.86 -16.01 -0.21
C LEU A 49 13.88 -15.15 -0.97
N ILE A 50 14.98 -14.76 -0.32
CA ILE A 50 16.08 -14.04 -0.98
C ILE A 50 16.78 -14.94 -2.01
N GLU A 51 17.02 -16.20 -1.67
CA GLU A 51 17.67 -17.18 -2.55
C GLU A 51 16.88 -17.40 -3.85
N ILE A 52 15.54 -17.45 -3.78
CA ILE A 52 14.67 -17.59 -4.96
C ILE A 52 14.39 -16.26 -5.69
N GLY A 53 15.03 -15.16 -5.27
CA GLY A 53 15.00 -13.88 -5.97
C GLY A 53 13.98 -12.86 -5.49
N VAL A 54 13.39 -13.03 -4.30
CA VAL A 54 12.54 -12.01 -3.66
C VAL A 54 13.39 -11.20 -2.67
N PRO A 55 13.79 -9.96 -2.99
CA PRO A 55 14.73 -9.20 -2.18
C PRO A 55 14.16 -8.80 -0.81
N SER A 56 15.07 -8.62 0.15
CA SER A 56 14.76 -8.05 1.47
C SER A 56 14.11 -6.67 1.34
N CYS A 57 13.11 -6.38 2.18
CA CYS A 57 12.52 -5.05 2.26
C CYS A 57 13.53 -4.02 2.82
N PRO A 58 13.81 -2.92 2.08
CA PRO A 58 14.71 -1.87 2.56
C PRO A 58 14.24 -1.20 3.84
N GLY A 59 12.93 -1.20 4.09
CA GLY A 59 12.32 -0.66 5.32
C GLY A 59 12.34 -1.62 6.51
N GLY A 60 12.84 -2.85 6.34
CA GLY A 60 12.92 -3.82 7.43
C GLY A 60 11.58 -4.42 7.86
N ILE A 61 10.55 -4.40 7.01
CA ILE A 61 9.21 -4.91 7.30
C ILE A 61 9.16 -6.43 7.06
N MET A 62 9.84 -7.19 7.93
CA MET A 62 10.01 -8.64 7.74
C MET A 62 9.97 -9.38 9.07
N ALA A 63 9.36 -10.56 9.07
CA ALA A 63 9.20 -11.45 10.21
C ALA A 63 10.53 -11.88 10.88
N LYS A 64 11.67 -11.81 10.17
CA LYS A 64 12.98 -12.03 10.80
C LYS A 64 13.33 -10.98 11.86
N ASN A 65 12.76 -9.78 11.76
CA ASN A 65 12.96 -8.71 12.73
C ASN A 65 11.95 -8.88 13.87
N ALA A 66 12.42 -8.88 15.11
CA ALA A 66 11.59 -9.10 16.30
C ALA A 66 10.37 -8.17 16.38
N PHE A 67 10.49 -6.94 15.87
CA PHE A 67 9.34 -6.04 15.76
C PHE A 67 8.20 -6.65 14.92
N TRP A 68 8.47 -7.34 13.82
CA TRP A 68 7.43 -7.94 12.98
C TRP A 68 7.12 -9.40 13.35
N ARG A 69 7.63 -9.89 14.48
CA ARG A 69 7.36 -11.24 15.03
C ARG A 69 7.02 -11.10 16.50
N ARG A 70 5.72 -11.01 16.81
CA ARG A 70 5.25 -10.78 18.19
C ARG A 70 3.92 -11.47 18.47
N PRO A 71 3.53 -11.61 19.75
CA PRO A 71 2.27 -12.21 20.12
C PRO A 71 1.07 -11.31 19.76
N LEU A 72 -0.12 -11.88 19.79
CA LEU A 72 -1.37 -11.19 19.46
C LEU A 72 -1.61 -9.96 20.35
N THR A 73 -1.38 -10.05 21.66
CA THR A 73 -1.63 -8.93 22.58
C THR A 73 -0.69 -7.75 22.32
N PRO A 74 0.64 -7.94 22.19
CA PRO A 74 1.54 -6.85 21.79
C PRO A 74 1.31 -6.30 20.37
N TRP A 75 0.69 -7.06 19.46
CA TRP A 75 0.20 -6.52 18.19
C TRP A 75 -0.96 -5.55 18.39
N ARG A 76 -1.94 -5.89 19.24
CA ARG A 76 -3.05 -4.98 19.60
C ARG A 76 -2.53 -3.70 20.23
N GLU A 77 -1.58 -3.79 21.16
CA GLU A 77 -0.95 -2.62 21.78
C GLU A 77 -0.20 -1.72 20.78
N ALA A 78 0.47 -2.32 19.79
CA ALA A 78 1.13 -1.57 18.72
C ALA A 78 0.10 -0.81 17.87
N LEU A 79 -1.01 -1.47 17.51
CA LEU A 79 -2.10 -0.84 16.76
C LEU A 79 -2.73 0.31 17.54
N GLU A 80 -3.01 0.13 18.83
CA GLU A 80 -3.50 1.19 19.70
C GLU A 80 -2.57 2.39 19.70
N ARG A 81 -1.26 2.16 19.85
CA ARG A 81 -0.26 3.24 19.82
C ARG A 81 -0.22 3.95 18.47
N TRP A 82 -0.27 3.21 17.37
CA TRP A 82 -0.21 3.80 16.04
C TRP A 82 -1.44 4.66 15.74
N ILE A 83 -2.62 4.23 16.21
CA ILE A 83 -3.87 4.96 16.05
C ILE A 83 -3.89 6.19 16.95
N SER A 84 -3.62 6.04 18.25
CA SER A 84 -3.71 7.13 19.23
C SER A 84 -2.59 8.18 19.11
N THR A 85 -1.44 7.84 18.52
CA THR A 85 -0.31 8.76 18.30
C THR A 85 0.12 8.74 16.84
N PRO A 86 -0.59 9.41 15.92
CA PRO A 86 -0.33 9.34 14.49
C PRO A 86 0.86 10.21 14.05
N SER A 87 2.06 9.87 14.50
CA SER A 87 3.30 10.34 13.90
C SER A 87 3.43 9.80 12.47
N PRO A 88 4.27 10.41 11.59
CA PRO A 88 4.49 9.90 10.24
C PRO A 88 4.86 8.41 10.19
N ASP A 89 5.72 7.96 11.11
CA ASP A 89 6.14 6.55 11.22
C ASP A 89 4.98 5.64 11.64
N ASN A 90 4.14 6.09 12.58
CA ASN A 90 3.00 5.32 13.04
C ASN A 90 1.91 5.21 11.97
N ILE A 91 1.66 6.27 11.20
CA ILE A 91 0.75 6.23 10.05
C ILE A 91 1.29 5.27 8.99
N MET A 92 2.59 5.30 8.71
CA MET A 92 3.21 4.40 7.74
C MET A 92 3.11 2.93 8.19
N ASN A 93 3.45 2.64 9.44
CA ASN A 93 3.35 1.30 10.03
C ASN A 93 1.91 0.79 10.00
N PHE A 94 0.95 1.62 10.44
CA PHE A 94 -0.46 1.26 10.41
C PHE A 94 -0.94 1.02 8.97
N SER A 95 -0.62 1.92 8.04
CA SER A 95 -1.05 1.77 6.65
C SER A 95 -0.54 0.47 6.05
N MET A 96 0.74 0.14 6.26
CA MET A 96 1.31 -1.12 5.79
C MET A 96 0.61 -2.32 6.43
N PHE A 97 0.46 -2.31 7.75
CA PHE A 97 -0.12 -3.41 8.50
C PHE A 97 -1.60 -3.61 8.22
N SER A 98 -2.36 -2.55 7.92
CA SER A 98 -3.80 -2.65 7.62
C SER A 98 -4.14 -3.45 6.35
N ASP A 99 -3.14 -3.71 5.50
CA ASP A 99 -3.24 -4.62 4.35
C ASP A 99 -2.98 -6.09 4.72
N LEU A 100 -2.85 -6.43 6.01
CA LEU A 100 -2.54 -7.79 6.45
C LEU A 100 -3.48 -8.84 5.84
N ARG A 101 -2.87 -9.95 5.43
CA ARG A 101 -3.54 -11.16 4.96
C ARG A 101 -2.72 -12.38 5.37
N THR A 102 -3.36 -13.38 5.96
CA THR A 102 -2.74 -14.64 6.32
C THR A 102 -2.39 -15.41 5.05
N LEU A 103 -1.11 -15.77 4.94
CA LEU A 103 -0.63 -16.66 3.89
C LEU A 103 -0.50 -18.10 4.41
N HIS A 104 -0.12 -18.27 5.69
CA HIS A 104 0.01 -19.58 6.31
C HIS A 104 -0.27 -19.53 7.82
N GLY A 105 -0.78 -20.63 8.38
CA GLY A 105 -1.07 -20.75 9.81
C GLY A 105 -2.53 -20.47 10.15
N ASP A 106 -2.77 -19.89 11.33
CA ASP A 106 -4.11 -19.68 11.89
C ASP A 106 -4.69 -18.29 11.52
N PRO A 107 -5.66 -18.20 10.59
CA PRO A 107 -6.23 -16.92 10.15
C PRO A 107 -7.01 -16.19 11.25
N SER A 108 -7.42 -16.87 12.33
CA SER A 108 -8.17 -16.22 13.42
C SER A 108 -7.35 -15.13 14.13
N LEU A 109 -6.01 -15.20 14.06
CA LEU A 109 -5.11 -14.19 14.61
C LEU A 109 -5.18 -12.88 13.81
N GLU A 110 -5.20 -12.99 12.47
CA GLU A 110 -5.40 -11.85 11.57
C GLU A 110 -6.80 -11.25 11.74
N GLU A 111 -7.84 -12.09 11.77
CA GLU A 111 -9.23 -11.68 11.92
C GLU A 111 -9.45 -10.88 13.21
N GLN A 112 -8.84 -11.32 14.31
CA GLN A 112 -8.88 -10.61 15.59
C GLN A 112 -8.22 -9.23 15.53
N LEU A 113 -7.09 -9.08 14.82
CA LEU A 113 -6.45 -7.78 14.63
C LEU A 113 -7.25 -6.89 13.69
N LYS A 114 -7.84 -7.43 12.62
CA LYS A 114 -8.74 -6.68 11.73
C LYS A 114 -9.97 -6.17 12.50
N ALA A 115 -10.60 -7.02 13.30
CA ALA A 115 -11.72 -6.63 14.14
C ALA A 115 -11.33 -5.51 15.14
N HIS A 116 -10.14 -5.62 15.72
CA HIS A 116 -9.60 -4.59 16.61
C HIS A 116 -9.38 -3.26 15.89
N ILE A 117 -8.75 -3.26 14.71
CA ILE A 117 -8.55 -2.07 13.87
C ILE A 117 -9.90 -1.42 13.56
N LEU A 118 -10.86 -2.19 13.01
CA LEU A 118 -12.17 -1.66 12.61
C LEU A 118 -12.94 -1.03 13.76
N ARG A 119 -12.86 -1.62 14.96
CA ARG A 119 -13.47 -1.04 16.15
C ARG A 119 -12.84 0.31 16.49
N ARG A 120 -11.50 0.38 16.52
CA ARG A 120 -10.77 1.59 16.91
C ARG A 120 -10.88 2.71 15.89
N THR A 121 -10.86 2.39 14.60
CA THR A 121 -10.99 3.40 13.54
C THR A 121 -12.41 3.97 13.43
N ARG A 122 -13.43 3.26 13.92
CA ARG A 122 -14.80 3.80 14.05
C ARG A 122 -14.95 4.77 15.22
N GLU A 123 -14.06 4.71 16.20
CA GLU A 123 -14.08 5.56 17.40
C GLU A 123 -13.21 6.82 17.23
N ASP A 124 -12.38 6.90 16.19
CA ASP A 124 -11.34 7.93 16.01
C ASP A 124 -11.32 8.49 14.57
N ASP A 125 -12.30 9.35 14.27
CA ASP A 125 -12.38 10.08 12.98
C ASP A 125 -11.13 10.94 12.72
N VAL A 126 -10.50 11.43 13.79
CA VAL A 126 -9.28 12.26 13.70
C VAL A 126 -8.12 11.44 13.13
N PHE A 127 -7.97 10.19 13.55
CA PHE A 127 -6.95 9.29 13.00
C PHE A 127 -7.13 9.07 11.49
N ILE A 128 -8.35 8.78 11.03
CA ILE A 128 -8.66 8.59 9.61
C ILE A 128 -8.34 9.86 8.81
N ALA A 129 -8.73 11.02 9.33
CA ALA A 129 -8.47 12.29 8.68
C ALA A 129 -6.96 12.63 8.63
N ARG A 130 -6.18 12.26 9.66
CA ARG A 130 -4.72 12.39 9.66
C ARG A 130 -4.04 11.43 8.69
N MET A 131 -4.55 10.20 8.54
CA MET A 131 -4.09 9.29 7.49
C MET A 131 -4.36 9.88 6.10
N ALA A 132 -5.56 10.44 5.88
CA ALA A 132 -5.91 11.12 4.64
C ALA A 132 -5.01 12.33 4.38
N ALA A 133 -4.69 13.13 5.41
CA ALA A 133 -3.73 14.23 5.31
C ALA A 133 -2.35 13.75 4.88
N ASN A 134 -1.84 12.68 5.50
CA ASN A 134 -0.55 12.07 5.12
C ASN A 134 -0.60 11.56 3.67
N ALA A 135 -1.71 10.92 3.27
CA ALA A 135 -1.96 10.48 1.90
C ALA A 135 -2.01 11.64 0.88
N ALA A 136 -2.60 12.77 1.27
CA ALA A 136 -2.72 13.93 0.40
C ALA A 136 -1.40 14.71 0.23
N ARG A 137 -0.40 14.46 1.08
CA ARG A 137 0.97 15.00 0.92
C ARG A 137 1.76 14.28 -0.18
N PHE A 138 1.29 13.13 -0.66
CA PHE A 138 1.92 12.47 -1.80
C PHE A 138 1.87 13.34 -3.06
N HIS A 139 2.92 13.21 -3.87
CA HIS A 139 3.24 14.12 -4.96
C HIS A 139 2.11 14.21 -5.98
N SER A 140 1.72 15.44 -6.37
CA SER A 140 0.81 15.63 -7.51
C SER A 140 1.40 14.98 -8.77
N PRO A 141 0.63 14.15 -9.51
CA PRO A 141 1.09 13.47 -10.72
C PRO A 141 1.46 14.40 -11.87
N LEU A 142 0.80 15.56 -11.90
CA LEU A 142 0.91 16.56 -12.95
C LEU A 142 1.41 17.88 -12.36
N SER A 143 2.11 18.65 -13.19
CA SER A 143 2.45 20.03 -12.88
C SER A 143 1.20 20.92 -12.86
N ILE A 144 1.36 22.17 -12.40
CA ILE A 144 0.28 23.16 -12.39
C ILE A 144 -0.30 23.37 -13.80
N PHE A 145 0.55 23.28 -14.84
CA PHE A 145 0.17 23.39 -16.25
C PHE A 145 -0.31 22.06 -16.87
N GLY A 146 -0.55 21.02 -16.08
CA GLY A 146 -1.03 19.72 -16.58
C GLY A 146 0.02 18.87 -17.30
N ASN A 147 1.30 19.26 -17.27
CA ASN A 147 2.37 18.45 -17.86
C ASN A 147 2.80 17.32 -16.91
N PHE A 148 3.34 16.23 -17.47
CA PHE A 148 3.94 15.16 -16.67
C PHE A 148 5.02 15.70 -15.73
N LYS A 149 4.93 15.33 -14.45
CA LYS A 149 6.00 15.58 -13.50
C LYS A 149 7.08 14.52 -13.67
N ARG A 150 8.19 14.89 -14.32
CA ARG A 150 9.34 14.04 -14.59
C ARG A 150 10.42 14.24 -13.52
N GLU A 151 11.23 13.20 -13.28
CA GLU A 151 12.44 13.31 -12.48
C GLU A 151 13.39 14.33 -13.11
N LYS A 152 13.93 15.24 -12.30
CA LYS A 152 14.78 16.34 -12.78
C LYS A 152 16.24 15.92 -12.94
N ASP A 153 16.69 14.98 -12.12
CA ASP A 153 18.09 14.61 -11.97
C ASP A 153 18.24 13.09 -11.73
N GLY A 154 19.49 12.62 -11.72
CA GLY A 154 19.83 11.22 -11.44
C GLY A 154 19.55 10.25 -12.60
N PRO A 155 19.65 8.93 -12.35
CA PRO A 155 19.58 7.88 -13.39
C PRO A 155 18.19 7.76 -14.04
N HIS A 156 17.18 8.43 -13.49
CA HIS A 156 15.81 8.42 -13.98
C HIS A 156 15.36 9.77 -14.56
N LYS A 157 16.27 10.72 -14.76
CA LYS A 157 15.99 12.03 -15.36
C LYS A 157 15.11 11.90 -16.61
N GLY A 158 14.06 12.71 -16.68
CA GLY A 158 13.09 12.72 -17.78
C GLY A 158 12.00 11.65 -17.71
N LYS A 159 12.09 10.70 -16.78
CA LYS A 159 11.10 9.63 -16.57
C LYS A 159 10.09 9.99 -15.48
N ILE A 160 9.00 9.23 -15.42
CA ILE A 160 7.92 9.38 -14.42
C ILE A 160 7.93 8.14 -13.52
N ASP A 161 8.01 8.33 -12.20
CA ASP A 161 7.79 7.26 -11.23
C ASP A 161 6.29 6.96 -11.14
N LEU A 162 5.80 5.89 -11.76
CA LEU A 162 4.37 5.53 -11.77
C LEU A 162 3.84 5.19 -10.37
N LYS A 163 4.71 4.68 -9.48
CA LYS A 163 4.34 4.36 -8.10
C LYS A 163 4.00 5.65 -7.35
N LYS A 164 4.90 6.63 -7.39
CA LYS A 164 4.70 7.94 -6.74
C LYS A 164 3.67 8.81 -7.45
N ALA A 165 3.59 8.75 -8.77
CA ALA A 165 2.70 9.59 -9.54
C ALA A 165 1.24 9.24 -9.30
N GLY A 166 0.87 7.95 -9.24
CA GLY A 166 -0.54 7.61 -9.11
C GLY A 166 -0.87 6.33 -8.36
N ILE A 167 -0.10 5.25 -8.51
CA ILE A 167 -0.48 3.96 -7.90
C ILE A 167 -0.62 4.13 -6.37
N PHE A 168 0.36 4.77 -5.72
CA PHE A 168 0.34 4.95 -4.28
C PHE A 168 -0.83 5.83 -3.81
N THR A 169 -1.11 6.92 -4.52
CA THR A 169 -2.26 7.81 -4.23
C THR A 169 -3.58 7.04 -4.32
N LEU A 170 -3.74 6.19 -5.33
CA LEU A 170 -4.94 5.38 -5.52
C LEU A 170 -5.05 4.30 -4.43
N THR A 171 -3.99 3.52 -4.19
CA THR A 171 -4.03 2.42 -3.21
C THR A 171 -4.29 2.94 -1.80
N GLU A 172 -3.61 4.01 -1.39
CA GLU A 172 -3.77 4.60 -0.05
C GLU A 172 -5.11 5.30 0.10
N GLY A 173 -5.53 6.12 -0.86
CA GLY A 173 -6.80 6.82 -0.78
C GLY A 173 -8.00 5.87 -0.75
N ILE A 174 -7.98 4.82 -1.58
CA ILE A 174 -9.03 3.79 -1.59
C ILE A 174 -9.03 2.98 -0.30
N LYS A 175 -7.84 2.66 0.25
CA LYS A 175 -7.72 2.01 1.56
C LYS A 175 -8.34 2.84 2.66
N ILE A 176 -8.04 4.14 2.71
CA ILE A 176 -8.55 5.05 3.75
C ILE A 176 -10.07 5.18 3.68
N LEU A 177 -10.63 5.33 2.47
CA LEU A 177 -12.08 5.36 2.28
C LEU A 177 -12.75 4.03 2.64
N ALA A 178 -12.13 2.90 2.30
CA ALA A 178 -12.64 1.58 2.69
C ALA A 178 -12.64 1.42 4.21
N LEU A 179 -11.57 1.86 4.87
CA LEU A 179 -11.42 1.81 6.32
C LEU A 179 -12.43 2.70 7.04
N GLU A 180 -12.65 3.93 6.55
CA GLU A 180 -13.69 4.85 7.04
C GLU A 180 -15.07 4.18 7.02
N LYS A 181 -15.38 3.43 5.95
CA LYS A 181 -16.64 2.68 5.83
C LYS A 181 -16.62 1.32 6.53
N GLY A 182 -15.55 1.00 7.26
CA GLY A 182 -15.45 -0.20 8.09
C GLY A 182 -15.08 -1.47 7.35
N ARG A 183 -14.32 -1.38 6.24
CA ARG A 183 -13.79 -2.53 5.51
C ARG A 183 -12.26 -2.58 5.54
N LEU A 184 -11.71 -3.77 5.79
CA LEU A 184 -10.29 -4.11 5.66
C LEU A 184 -10.09 -5.26 4.68
N GLY A 185 -8.87 -5.36 4.14
CA GLY A 185 -8.47 -6.41 3.20
C GLY A 185 -9.02 -6.25 1.77
N GLY A 186 -8.67 -7.20 0.91
CA GLY A 186 -8.96 -7.17 -0.52
C GLY A 186 -8.01 -6.27 -1.32
N SER A 187 -8.02 -6.47 -2.63
CA SER A 187 -7.32 -5.63 -3.61
C SER A 187 -7.98 -4.26 -3.76
N THR A 188 -7.26 -3.31 -4.33
CA THR A 188 -7.73 -1.97 -4.67
C THR A 188 -8.94 -2.01 -5.60
N PRO A 189 -8.98 -2.80 -6.70
CA PRO A 189 -10.18 -2.96 -7.52
C PRO A 189 -11.40 -3.46 -6.73
N GLU A 190 -11.23 -4.46 -5.86
CA GLU A 190 -12.32 -4.97 -5.01
C GLU A 190 -12.82 -3.92 -4.02
N LYS A 191 -11.93 -3.07 -3.49
CA LYS A 191 -12.30 -1.93 -2.63
C LYS A 191 -13.03 -0.85 -3.41
N ILE A 192 -12.61 -0.52 -4.64
CA ILE A 192 -13.29 0.46 -5.51
C ILE A 192 -14.72 0.02 -5.81
N ALA A 193 -14.91 -1.23 -6.25
CA ALA A 193 -16.23 -1.78 -6.56
C ALA A 193 -17.17 -1.74 -5.34
N TRP A 194 -16.66 -2.03 -4.16
CA TRP A 194 -17.45 -1.97 -2.94
C TRP A 194 -17.74 -0.54 -2.48
N LEU A 195 -16.79 0.40 -2.60
CA LEU A 195 -17.02 1.81 -2.29
C LEU A 195 -18.11 2.42 -3.19
N GLN A 196 -18.18 1.98 -4.46
CA GLN A 196 -19.30 2.29 -5.34
C GLN A 196 -20.62 1.75 -4.79
N GLN A 197 -20.68 0.48 -4.35
CA GLN A 197 -21.88 -0.10 -3.75
C GLN A 197 -22.31 0.61 -2.47
N GLN A 198 -21.35 1.16 -1.70
CA GLN A 198 -21.61 1.98 -0.51
C GLN A 198 -21.99 3.43 -0.84
N GLY A 199 -22.09 3.82 -2.12
CA GLY A 199 -22.46 5.16 -2.54
C GLY A 199 -21.37 6.22 -2.36
N VAL A 200 -20.12 5.83 -2.06
CA VAL A 200 -18.98 6.77 -1.96
C VAL A 200 -18.59 7.31 -3.32
N PHE A 201 -18.74 6.49 -4.37
CA PHE A 201 -18.48 6.87 -5.76
C PHE A 201 -19.72 6.69 -6.62
N THR A 202 -19.87 7.56 -7.62
CA THR A 202 -20.72 7.28 -8.77
C THR A 202 -20.11 6.14 -9.60
N ALA A 203 -20.92 5.44 -10.38
CA ALA A 203 -20.43 4.38 -11.28
C ALA A 203 -19.34 4.89 -12.23
N GLN A 204 -19.51 6.09 -12.78
CA GLN A 204 -18.51 6.73 -13.64
C GLN A 204 -17.18 6.92 -12.90
N LYS A 205 -17.21 7.51 -11.70
CA LYS A 205 -16.00 7.80 -10.95
C LYS A 205 -15.27 6.53 -10.52
N ALA A 206 -16.01 5.50 -10.11
CA ALA A 206 -15.44 4.19 -9.78
C ALA A 206 -14.75 3.57 -11.01
N GLY A 207 -15.41 3.61 -12.18
CA GLY A 207 -14.85 3.13 -13.45
C GLY A 207 -13.58 3.89 -13.87
N ASP A 208 -13.58 5.22 -13.74
CA ASP A 208 -12.42 6.05 -14.08
C ASP A 208 -11.21 5.72 -13.19
N ILE A 209 -11.42 5.60 -11.87
CA ILE A 209 -10.39 5.28 -10.88
C ILE A 209 -9.82 3.87 -11.13
N ASP A 210 -10.69 2.89 -11.37
CA ASP A 210 -10.28 1.51 -11.64
C ASP A 210 -9.48 1.41 -12.94
N ALA A 211 -9.96 2.05 -14.01
CA ALA A 211 -9.25 2.09 -15.29
C ALA A 211 -7.88 2.78 -15.17
N ALA A 212 -7.79 3.88 -14.41
CA ALA A 212 -6.53 4.57 -14.15
C ALA A 212 -5.57 3.69 -13.35
N PHE A 213 -6.03 3.03 -12.29
CA PHE A 213 -5.23 2.09 -11.51
C PHE A 213 -4.66 0.97 -12.39
N ASN A 214 -5.53 0.29 -13.14
CA ASN A 214 -5.15 -0.82 -14.01
C ASN A 214 -4.17 -0.38 -15.12
N LEU A 215 -4.35 0.80 -15.73
CA LEU A 215 -3.41 1.31 -16.72
C LEU A 215 -2.02 1.58 -16.11
N LEU A 216 -1.97 2.21 -14.94
CA LEU A 216 -0.69 2.53 -14.28
C LEU A 216 0.06 1.25 -13.89
N VAL A 217 -0.65 0.25 -13.35
CA VAL A 217 -0.09 -1.07 -13.02
C VAL A 217 0.39 -1.77 -14.29
N PHE A 218 -0.40 -1.75 -15.36
CA PHE A 218 -0.02 -2.32 -16.66
C PHE A 218 1.26 -1.70 -17.22
N LEU A 219 1.34 -0.36 -17.28
CA LEU A 219 2.53 0.34 -17.77
C LEU A 219 3.76 0.02 -16.92
N ARG A 220 3.58 -0.04 -15.59
CA ARG A 220 4.64 -0.43 -14.65
C ARG A 220 5.13 -1.86 -14.94
N LEU A 221 4.22 -2.82 -15.05
CA LEU A 221 4.56 -4.21 -15.34
C LEU A 221 5.26 -4.35 -16.70
N ARG A 222 4.77 -3.67 -17.74
CA ARG A 222 5.40 -3.66 -19.06
C ARG A 222 6.83 -3.13 -19.02
N CYS A 223 7.06 -2.01 -18.33
CA CYS A 223 8.41 -1.45 -18.15
C CYS A 223 9.35 -2.41 -17.40
N GLN A 224 8.84 -3.11 -16.39
CA GLN A 224 9.60 -4.12 -15.66
C GLN A 224 9.96 -5.32 -16.55
N THR A 225 8.99 -5.87 -17.29
CA THR A 225 9.24 -6.97 -18.23
C THR A 225 10.27 -6.61 -19.30
N LEU A 226 10.20 -5.40 -19.85
CA LEU A 226 11.21 -4.92 -20.82
C LEU A 226 12.59 -4.78 -20.18
N ALA A 227 12.67 -4.28 -18.95
CA ALA A 227 13.95 -4.19 -18.23
C ALA A 227 14.59 -5.57 -18.07
N ILE A 228 13.83 -6.58 -17.61
CA ILE A 228 14.33 -7.94 -17.43
C ILE A 228 14.81 -8.55 -18.75
N ARG A 229 14.03 -8.38 -19.84
CA ARG A 229 14.42 -8.87 -21.17
C ARG A 229 15.71 -8.25 -21.69
N GLU A 230 16.02 -7.02 -21.26
CA GLU A 230 17.25 -6.30 -21.61
C GLU A 230 18.38 -6.51 -20.58
N GLY A 231 18.21 -7.39 -19.59
CA GLY A 231 19.19 -7.63 -18.53
C GLY A 231 19.37 -6.46 -17.56
N ARG A 232 18.36 -5.59 -17.44
CA ARG A 232 18.34 -4.43 -16.54
C ARG A 232 17.43 -4.66 -15.34
N GLU A 233 17.75 -3.97 -14.25
CA GLU A 233 16.92 -3.97 -13.04
C GLU A 233 15.51 -3.41 -13.28
N PRO A 234 14.44 -4.13 -12.86
CA PRO A 234 13.07 -3.63 -12.85
C PRO A 234 12.92 -2.33 -12.03
N SER A 235 12.18 -1.36 -12.56
CA SER A 235 11.94 -0.08 -11.89
C SER A 235 10.46 0.34 -11.95
N ASN A 236 10.11 1.41 -11.25
CA ASN A 236 8.77 2.02 -11.31
C ASN A 236 8.68 3.11 -12.40
N TYR A 237 9.76 3.33 -13.15
CA TYR A 237 9.90 4.47 -14.04
C TYR A 237 9.45 4.17 -15.47
N VAL A 238 8.58 5.01 -16.01
CA VAL A 238 8.25 5.04 -17.43
C VAL A 238 8.90 6.24 -18.11
N ASP A 239 9.43 6.02 -19.31
CA ASP A 239 9.89 7.08 -20.18
C ASP A 239 8.73 7.48 -21.11
N PRO A 240 8.07 8.63 -20.88
CA PRO A 240 6.91 9.04 -21.68
C PRO A 240 7.28 9.41 -23.13
N ASP A 241 8.57 9.55 -23.47
CA ASP A 241 9.01 9.80 -24.85
C ASP A 241 9.18 8.50 -25.65
N LYS A 242 9.16 7.34 -24.96
CA LYS A 242 9.08 6.01 -25.57
C LYS A 242 7.64 5.51 -25.77
N LEU A 243 6.65 6.28 -25.32
CA LEU A 243 5.24 5.97 -25.51
C LEU A 243 4.76 6.56 -26.83
N ASP A 244 3.91 5.83 -27.54
CA ASP A 244 3.23 6.41 -28.70
C ASP A 244 2.21 7.49 -28.27
N ARG A 245 1.66 8.23 -29.24
CA ARG A 245 0.72 9.32 -28.95
C ARG A 245 -0.53 8.84 -28.19
N VAL A 246 -1.04 7.66 -28.50
CA VAL A 246 -2.24 7.10 -27.87
C VAL A 246 -1.95 6.71 -26.44
N GLU A 247 -0.84 6.02 -26.20
CA GLU A 247 -0.39 5.62 -24.87
C GLU A 247 -0.08 6.82 -23.98
N LYS A 248 0.58 7.83 -24.54
CA LYS A 248 0.90 9.07 -23.84
C LYS A 248 -0.37 9.81 -23.41
N ASN A 249 -1.36 9.87 -24.29
CA ASN A 249 -2.67 10.45 -23.96
C ASN A 249 -3.40 9.63 -22.88
N ARG A 250 -3.40 8.30 -22.97
CA ARG A 250 -4.00 7.42 -21.95
C ARG A 250 -3.34 7.60 -20.59
N LEU A 251 -2.01 7.66 -20.54
CA LEU A 251 -1.26 7.93 -19.31
C LEU A 251 -1.62 9.30 -18.75
N HIS A 252 -1.69 10.33 -19.59
CA HIS A 252 -2.09 11.68 -19.18
C HIS A 252 -3.48 11.70 -18.56
N THR A 253 -4.49 11.12 -19.22
CA THR A 253 -5.85 11.01 -18.70
C THR A 253 -5.91 10.24 -17.38
N ALA A 254 -5.18 9.13 -17.24
CA ALA A 254 -5.14 8.39 -15.97
C ALA A 254 -4.55 9.23 -14.83
N LEU A 255 -3.54 10.06 -15.10
CA LEU A 255 -2.98 10.98 -14.11
C LEU A 255 -3.90 12.16 -13.78
N GLU A 256 -4.75 12.59 -14.72
CA GLU A 256 -5.83 13.54 -14.44
C GLU A 256 -6.89 12.94 -13.49
N VAL A 257 -7.24 11.66 -13.69
CA VAL A 257 -8.12 10.92 -12.76
C VAL A 257 -7.49 10.85 -11.37
N VAL A 258 -6.19 10.54 -11.26
CA VAL A 258 -5.48 10.55 -9.97
C VAL A 258 -5.55 11.93 -9.31
N LYS A 259 -5.32 13.01 -10.08
CA LYS A 259 -5.40 14.39 -9.57
C LYS A 259 -6.81 14.73 -9.07
N SER A 260 -7.84 14.35 -9.84
CA SER A 260 -9.25 14.51 -9.46
C SER A 260 -9.59 13.72 -8.18
N PHE A 261 -9.10 12.49 -8.07
CA PHE A 261 -9.27 11.66 -6.89
C PHE A 261 -8.58 12.27 -5.65
N GLN A 262 -7.37 12.81 -5.79
CA GLN A 262 -6.69 13.52 -4.71
C GLN A 262 -7.49 14.75 -4.25
N GLY A 263 -8.08 15.50 -5.18
CA GLY A 263 -8.99 16.62 -4.85
C GLY A 263 -10.23 16.17 -4.11
N PHE A 264 -10.80 15.02 -4.51
CA PHE A 264 -11.91 14.40 -3.79
C PHE A 264 -11.54 14.02 -2.37
N LEU A 265 -10.39 13.37 -2.12
CA LEU A 265 -9.95 13.03 -0.76
C LEU A 265 -9.80 14.29 0.10
N ARG A 266 -9.26 15.38 -0.46
CA ARG A 266 -9.13 16.67 0.24
C ARG A 266 -10.48 17.24 0.67
N SER A 267 -11.46 17.22 -0.23
CA SER A 267 -12.82 17.69 0.07
C SER A 267 -13.56 16.76 1.03
N HIS A 268 -13.47 15.45 0.82
CA HIS A 268 -14.16 14.43 1.62
C HIS A 268 -13.71 14.46 3.09
N PHE A 269 -12.40 14.53 3.32
CA PHE A 269 -11.81 14.56 4.66
C PHE A 269 -11.55 15.98 5.21
N GLN A 270 -11.99 17.03 4.49
CA GLN A 270 -11.81 18.43 4.87
C GLN A 270 -10.37 18.77 5.28
N LEU A 271 -9.41 18.30 4.48
CA LEU A 271 -7.98 18.32 4.84
C LEU A 271 -7.41 19.73 5.04
N ASP A 272 -8.04 20.75 4.46
CA ASP A 272 -7.65 22.16 4.61
C ASP A 272 -7.95 22.70 6.02
N LEU A 273 -8.78 22.01 6.81
CA LEU A 273 -9.08 22.33 8.22
C LEU A 273 -8.15 21.60 9.22
N ILE A 274 -7.35 20.65 8.74
CA ILE A 274 -6.54 19.74 9.58
C ILE A 274 -5.08 20.23 9.71
N THR A 275 -4.72 21.32 9.04
CA THR A 275 -3.39 21.95 9.21
C THR A 275 -3.22 22.55 10.60
N ASN A 276 -2.55 21.79 11.47
CA ASN A 276 -1.68 22.25 12.56
C ASN A 276 -0.44 21.35 12.60
#